data_AF-A0A5B7ULW3-F1
#
_entry.id   AF-A0A5B7ULW3-F1
#
_cell.length_a   1.000
_cell.length_b   1.000
_cell.length_c   1.000
_cell.angle_alpha   90.00
_cell.angle_beta   90.00
_cell.angle_gamma   90.00
#
_symmetry.space_group_name_H-M   'P 1'
#
loop_
_entity.id
_entity.type
_entity.pdbx_description
1 polymer ?
#
loop_
_entity_poly.entity_id
_entity_poly.type
_entity_poly.pdbx_seq_one_letter_code
_entity_poly.pdbx_strand_id
1 'polypeptide(L)'
;MVGMDEAGLWAAELESVFARVAGRFSRVDLRWRMRDYVRGLLAPVERKNGWQLAEYAGHRGPAGFQHLLNGASWDPDTLRDDVQLYVAEQLGCPDGVLIVDGCSSLPGTTPMV
;
A
#
# COMPACT_ATOMS: atom_id res chain seq x y z
N MET A 1 25.06 -1.40 16.01
CA MET A 1 24.21 -0.20 15.79
C MET A 1 24.02 -0.05 14.28
N VAL A 2 23.30 -0.98 13.63
CA VAL A 2 23.16 -1.03 12.15
C VAL A 2 21.68 -1.01 11.71
N GLY A 3 20.71 -1.23 12.61
CA GLY A 3 19.29 -1.27 12.23
C GLY A 3 18.57 0.09 12.12
N MET A 4 19.11 1.17 12.70
CA MET A 4 18.45 2.49 12.67
C MET A 4 18.64 3.23 11.34
N ASP A 5 19.73 2.96 10.62
CA ASP A 5 20.05 3.62 9.34
C ASP A 5 19.23 3.01 8.19
N GLU A 6 19.15 1.67 8.16
CA GLU A 6 18.36 0.94 7.18
C GLU A 6 16.86 1.21 7.30
N ALA A 7 16.30 1.21 8.52
CA ALA A 7 14.89 1.54 8.73
C ALA A 7 14.56 2.99 8.29
N GLY A 8 15.50 3.93 8.48
CA GLY A 8 15.37 5.30 8.00
C GLY A 8 15.40 5.41 6.47
N LEU A 9 16.28 4.65 5.82
CA LEU A 9 16.35 4.56 4.36
C LEU A 9 15.05 4.00 3.77
N TRP A 10 14.55 2.89 4.31
CA TRP A 10 13.29 2.30 3.84
C TRP A 10 12.08 3.21 4.09
N ALA A 11 12.07 3.95 5.20
CA ALA A 11 11.03 4.94 5.46
C ALA A 11 11.09 6.08 4.43
N ALA A 12 12.29 6.57 4.07
CA ALA A 12 12.46 7.59 3.05
C ALA A 12 12.06 7.10 1.65
N GLU A 13 12.41 5.87 1.28
CA GLU A 13 11.98 5.28 0.01
C GLU A 13 10.45 5.14 -0.07
N LEU A 14 9.81 4.71 1.03
CA LEU A 14 8.35 4.64 1.10
C LEU A 14 7.71 6.02 0.91
N GLU A 15 8.32 7.08 1.45
CA GLU A 15 7.87 8.46 1.23
C GLU A 15 8.02 8.92 -0.22
N SER A 16 9.10 8.52 -0.90
CA SER A 16 9.30 8.77 -2.34
C SER A 16 8.20 8.11 -3.18
N VAL A 17 7.83 6.87 -2.85
CA VAL A 17 6.70 6.18 -3.51
C VAL A 17 5.40 6.94 -3.28
N PHE A 18 5.12 7.36 -2.06
CA PHE A 18 3.91 8.14 -1.76
C PHE A 18 3.85 9.45 -2.51
N ALA A 19 4.98 10.15 -2.66
CA ALA A 19 5.06 11.38 -3.43
C ALA A 19 4.76 11.14 -4.93
N ARG A 20 5.27 10.04 -5.50
CA ARG A 20 5.04 9.67 -6.90
C ARG A 20 3.57 9.42 -7.20
N VAL A 21 2.91 8.60 -6.38
CA VAL A 21 1.49 8.23 -6.60
C VAL A 21 0.51 9.28 -6.10
N ALA A 22 0.96 10.30 -5.37
CA ALA A 22 0.08 11.33 -4.80
C ALA A 22 -0.81 11.99 -5.86
N GLY A 23 -0.29 12.19 -7.08
CA GLY A 23 -1.02 12.76 -8.21
C GLY A 23 -2.28 11.98 -8.63
N ARG A 24 -2.38 10.70 -8.25
CA ARG A 24 -3.53 9.83 -8.57
C ARG A 24 -4.74 10.04 -7.69
N PHE A 25 -4.57 10.75 -6.59
CA PHE A 25 -5.67 11.12 -5.70
C PHE A 25 -6.05 12.58 -5.93
N SER A 26 -7.27 12.81 -6.39
CA SER A 26 -7.82 14.15 -6.62
C SER A 26 -7.89 15.00 -5.34
N ARG A 27 -8.04 14.37 -4.18
CA ARG A 27 -8.17 15.04 -2.89
C ARG A 27 -6.99 14.78 -1.95
N VAL A 28 -6.57 15.83 -1.25
CA VAL A 28 -5.46 15.76 -0.29
C VAL A 28 -5.78 14.81 0.86
N ASP A 29 -7.02 14.76 1.37
CA ASP A 29 -7.38 13.84 2.45
C ASP A 29 -7.27 12.36 2.05
N LEU A 30 -7.52 12.01 0.78
CA LEU A 30 -7.34 10.65 0.28
C LEU A 30 -5.86 10.25 0.21
N ARG A 31 -4.96 11.20 -0.08
CA ARG A 31 -3.50 10.97 -0.06
C ARG A 31 -3.04 10.59 1.34
N TRP A 32 -3.47 11.34 2.36
CA TRP A 32 -3.15 11.03 3.75
C TRP A 32 -3.71 9.67 4.17
N ARG A 33 -4.97 9.38 3.82
CA ARG A 33 -5.61 8.09 4.14
C ARG A 33 -4.91 6.91 3.48
N MET A 34 -4.47 7.05 2.23
CA MET A 34 -3.70 6.01 1.56
C MET A 34 -2.37 5.75 2.28
N ARG A 35 -1.63 6.80 2.64
CA ARG A 35 -0.37 6.68 3.38
C ARG A 35 -0.55 5.95 4.70
N ASP A 36 -1.57 6.35 5.46
CA ASP A 36 -1.93 5.73 6.73
C ASP A 36 -2.33 4.27 6.56
N TYR A 37 -3.11 3.96 5.52
CA TYR A 37 -3.53 2.61 5.20
C TYR A 37 -2.35 1.69 4.88
N VAL A 38 -1.42 2.13 4.02
CA VAL A 38 -0.21 1.35 3.66
C VAL A 38 0.70 1.17 4.86
N ARG A 39 0.92 2.21 5.67
CA ARG A 39 1.69 2.10 6.92
C ARG A 39 1.05 1.10 7.89
N GLY A 40 -0.28 1.12 8.03
CA GLY A 40 -1.00 0.12 8.81
C GLY A 40 -0.84 -1.30 8.26
N LEU A 41 -0.78 -1.49 6.94
CA LEU A 41 -0.51 -2.77 6.31
C LEU A 41 0.92 -3.28 6.56
N LEU A 42 1.91 -2.39 6.67
CA LEU A 42 3.29 -2.75 6.99
C LEU A 42 3.56 -2.91 8.50
N ALA A 43 2.71 -2.34 9.34
CA ALA A 43 2.86 -2.40 10.80
C ALA A 43 2.69 -3.81 11.38
N PRO A 44 3.20 -4.11 12.58
CA PRO A 44 2.98 -5.40 13.25
C PRO A 44 1.57 -5.50 13.89
N VAL A 45 0.52 -5.30 13.08
CA VAL A 45 -0.88 -5.44 13.50
C VAL A 45 -1.31 -6.90 13.30
N GLU A 46 -1.67 -7.59 14.38
CA GLU A 46 -2.00 -9.02 14.37
C GLU A 46 -3.11 -9.39 13.36
N ARG A 47 -4.08 -8.50 13.14
CA ARG A 47 -5.15 -8.72 12.17
C ARG A 47 -5.39 -7.46 11.34
N LYS A 48 -5.28 -7.63 10.03
CA LYS A 48 -5.35 -6.54 9.03
C LYS A 48 -6.78 -6.24 8.61
N ASN A 49 -7.67 -5.99 9.58
CA ASN A 49 -9.02 -5.53 9.28
C ASN A 49 -9.08 -3.99 9.31
N GLY A 50 -10.06 -3.40 8.60
CA GLY A 50 -10.15 -1.95 8.45
C GLY A 50 -10.27 -1.19 9.78
N TRP A 51 -10.80 -1.81 10.82
CA TRP A 51 -10.88 -1.20 12.16
C TRP A 51 -9.52 -1.15 12.83
N GLN A 52 -8.80 -2.27 12.89
CA GLN A 52 -7.48 -2.35 13.51
C GLN A 52 -6.45 -1.48 12.78
N LEU A 53 -6.54 -1.42 11.45
CA LEU A 53 -5.73 -0.49 10.66
C LEU A 53 -6.06 0.96 11.00
N ALA A 54 -7.34 1.29 11.15
CA ALA A 54 -7.78 2.66 11.46
C ALA A 54 -7.32 3.07 12.87
N GLU A 55 -7.43 2.18 13.83
CA GLU A 55 -6.96 2.38 15.20
C GLU A 55 -5.45 2.58 15.25
N TYR A 56 -4.68 1.72 14.56
CA TYR A 56 -3.23 1.86 14.44
C TYR A 56 -2.84 3.22 13.84
N ALA A 57 -3.58 3.68 12.83
CA ALA A 57 -3.34 4.96 12.18
C ALA A 57 -3.99 6.17 12.90
N GLY A 58 -4.60 5.98 14.09
CA GLY A 58 -5.20 7.07 14.88
C GLY A 58 -6.52 7.63 14.33
N HIS A 59 -7.19 6.94 13.41
CA HIS A 59 -8.50 7.33 12.89
C HIS A 59 -9.61 6.93 13.88
N ARG A 60 -10.70 7.72 13.92
CA ARG A 60 -11.87 7.44 14.77
C ARG A 60 -12.67 6.19 14.36
N GLY A 61 -12.38 5.60 13.21
CA GLY A 61 -13.05 4.42 12.71
C GLY A 61 -12.73 4.13 11.24
N PRO A 62 -13.20 2.99 10.71
CA PRO A 62 -12.82 2.46 9.40
C PRO A 62 -13.46 3.21 8.22
N ALA A 63 -14.44 4.07 8.45
CA ALA A 63 -15.21 4.74 7.41
C ALA A 63 -14.32 5.51 6.42
N GLY A 64 -13.22 6.10 6.91
CA GLY A 64 -12.24 6.78 6.06
C GLY A 64 -11.53 5.84 5.08
N PHE A 65 -11.14 4.65 5.54
CA PHE A 65 -10.53 3.63 4.69
C PHE A 65 -11.54 2.95 3.78
N GLN A 66 -12.77 2.73 4.25
CA GLN A 66 -13.85 2.23 3.40
C GLN A 66 -14.16 3.21 2.27
N HIS A 67 -14.19 4.52 2.55
CA HIS A 67 -14.35 5.53 1.53
C HIS A 67 -13.17 5.54 0.56
N LEU A 68 -11.93 5.48 1.07
CA LEU A 68 -10.74 5.36 0.23
C LEU A 68 -10.83 4.17 -0.73
N LEU A 69 -11.20 2.99 -0.25
CA LEU A 69 -11.16 1.75 -1.03
C LEU A 69 -12.36 1.60 -1.99
N ASN A 70 -13.56 2.01 -1.57
CA ASN A 70 -14.80 1.70 -2.29
C ASN A 70 -15.57 2.93 -2.78
N GLY A 71 -15.32 4.11 -2.22
CA GLY A 71 -16.15 5.30 -2.44
C GLY A 71 -15.43 6.49 -3.08
N ALA A 72 -14.11 6.44 -3.19
CA ALA A 72 -13.30 7.50 -3.75
C ALA A 72 -13.01 7.25 -5.23
N SER A 73 -12.93 8.32 -6.02
CA SER A 73 -12.53 8.25 -7.42
C SER A 73 -11.00 8.33 -7.51
N TRP A 74 -10.38 7.18 -7.75
CA TRP A 74 -8.99 7.00 -8.16
C TRP A 74 -8.92 5.72 -9.00
N ASP A 75 -7.94 5.65 -9.88
CA ASP A 75 -7.78 4.52 -10.81
C ASP A 75 -6.72 3.55 -10.26
N PRO A 76 -7.11 2.32 -9.87
CA PRO A 76 -6.21 1.34 -9.30
C PRO A 76 -5.19 0.81 -10.30
N ASP A 77 -5.54 0.71 -11.58
CA ASP A 77 -4.64 0.21 -12.61
C ASP A 77 -3.52 1.22 -12.84
N THR A 78 -3.87 2.50 -12.97
CA THR A 78 -2.85 3.52 -13.14
C THR A 78 -1.92 3.58 -11.92
N LEU A 79 -2.46 3.54 -10.69
CA LEU A 79 -1.64 3.56 -9.47
C LEU A 79 -0.70 2.34 -9.42
N ARG A 80 -1.19 1.17 -9.84
CA ARG A 80 -0.37 -0.04 -9.96
C ARG A 80 0.77 0.16 -10.96
N ASP A 81 0.49 0.73 -12.12
CA ASP A 81 1.49 0.99 -13.16
C ASP A 81 2.59 1.94 -12.66
N ASP A 82 2.24 2.97 -11.87
CA ASP A 82 3.24 3.87 -11.26
C ASP A 82 4.16 3.16 -10.29
N VAL A 83 3.60 2.27 -9.47
CA VAL A 83 4.38 1.48 -8.50
C VAL A 83 5.26 0.48 -9.25
N GLN A 84 4.74 -0.21 -10.27
CA GLN A 84 5.53 -1.11 -11.10
C GLN A 84 6.68 -0.38 -11.79
N LEU A 85 6.42 0.81 -12.35
CA LEU A 85 7.44 1.61 -12.99
C LEU A 85 8.52 2.04 -11.98
N TYR A 86 8.13 2.49 -10.77
CA TYR A 86 9.09 2.79 -9.71
C TYR A 86 9.95 1.57 -9.34
N VAL A 87 9.34 0.39 -9.16
CA VAL A 87 10.10 -0.82 -8.83
C VAL A 87 11.03 -1.21 -9.98
N ALA A 88 10.59 -1.08 -11.23
CA ALA A 88 11.43 -1.33 -12.41
C ALA A 88 12.57 -0.31 -12.53
N GLU A 89 12.37 0.95 -12.17
CA GLU A 89 13.44 1.96 -12.13
C GLU A 89 14.49 1.65 -11.05
N GLN A 90 14.05 1.17 -9.87
CA GLN A 90 14.95 0.91 -8.74
C GLN A 90 15.64 -0.46 -8.77
N LEU A 91 14.96 -1.49 -9.28
CA LEU A 91 15.43 -2.89 -9.28
C LEU A 91 15.62 -3.47 -10.69
N GLY A 92 15.27 -2.72 -11.73
CA GLY A 92 15.36 -3.19 -13.10
C GLY A 92 16.81 -3.33 -13.55
N CYS A 93 17.07 -4.45 -14.22
CA CYS A 93 18.26 -4.64 -15.04
C CYS A 93 17.82 -4.64 -16.51
N PRO A 94 18.67 -4.20 -17.47
CA PRO A 94 18.33 -4.20 -18.90
C PRO A 94 17.81 -5.55 -19.42
N ASP A 95 18.26 -6.66 -18.83
CA ASP A 95 17.87 -8.04 -19.19
C ASP A 95 16.99 -8.73 -18.12
N GLY A 96 16.48 -7.98 -17.13
CA GLY A 96 15.70 -8.52 -16.01
C GLY A 96 14.19 -8.54 -16.26
N VAL A 97 13.50 -9.56 -15.75
CA VAL A 97 12.04 -9.62 -15.73
C VAL A 97 11.54 -9.41 -14.30
N LEU A 98 10.71 -8.38 -14.08
CA LEU A 98 10.06 -8.15 -12.79
C LEU A 98 8.76 -8.96 -12.70
N ILE A 99 8.68 -9.86 -11.72
CA ILE A 99 7.47 -10.63 -11.42
C ILE A 99 6.93 -10.15 -10.07
N VAL A 100 5.74 -9.54 -10.08
CA VAL A 100 5.00 -9.17 -8.87
C VAL A 100 3.91 -10.20 -8.65
N ASP A 101 4.12 -11.12 -7.71
CA ASP A 101 3.10 -12.10 -7.34
C ASP A 101 2.17 -11.53 -6.26
N GLY A 102 0.88 -11.43 -6.60
CA GLY A 102 -0.17 -11.08 -5.66
C GLY A 102 -0.75 -12.35 -5.05
N CYS A 103 -0.13 -12.88 -4.01
CA CYS A 103 -0.67 -14.05 -3.34
C CYS A 103 -1.88 -13.66 -2.48
N SER A 104 -3.09 -13.82 -3.01
CA SER A 104 -4.31 -13.86 -2.21
C SER A 104 -4.71 -15.32 -1.99
N SER A 105 -4.43 -15.90 -0.83
CA SER A 105 -5.11 -17.12 -0.43
C SER A 105 -6.53 -16.76 0.04
N LEU A 106 -7.53 -17.10 -0.77
CA LEU A 106 -8.91 -17.16 -0.28
C LEU A 106 -9.07 -18.48 0.50
N PRO A 107 -9.52 -18.46 1.76
CA PRO A 107 -9.84 -19.70 2.46
C PRO A 107 -11.07 -20.37 1.82
N GLY A 108 -10.83 -21.48 1.13
CA GLY A 108 -11.75 -22.62 1.02
C GLY A 108 -13.02 -22.43 0.18
N THR A 109 -12.92 -22.66 -1.14
CA THR A 109 -14.00 -23.36 -1.84
C THR A 109 -13.62 -24.82 -1.87
N THR A 110 -14.18 -25.62 -0.95
CA THR A 110 -14.20 -27.08 -1.11
C THR A 110 -14.96 -27.39 -2.39
N PRO A 111 -14.40 -28.08 -3.40
CA PRO A 111 -15.21 -28.58 -4.48
C PRO A 111 -16.12 -29.66 -3.89
N MET A 112 -17.42 -29.42 -3.85
CA MET A 112 -18.37 -30.50 -3.66
C MET A 112 -18.32 -31.37 -4.92
N VAL A 113 -17.71 -32.55 -4.79
CA VAL A 113 -18.02 -33.71 -5.62
C VAL A 113 -19.15 -34.50 -4.97
#